data_AF-A0AAU6JP56-F1
#
_entry.id   AF-A0AAU6JP56-F1
#
_cell.length_a   1.000
_cell.length_b   1.000
_cell.length_c   1.000
_cell.angle_alpha   90.00
_cell.angle_beta   90.00
_cell.angle_gamma   90.00
#
_symmetry.space_group_name_H-M   'P 1'
#
loop_
_entity.id
_entity.type
_entity.pdbx_description
1 polymer ?
#
loop_
_entity_poly.entity_id
_entity_poly.type
_entity_poly.pdbx_seq_one_letter_code
_entity_poly.pdbx_strand_id
1 'polypeptide(L)'
;MTASASPALAPMVGALRPIGLDELVERASLLTRLDRKYMLPIDELPLVIGGVGEDVRVLEMAGERDFGYRSVYYDTPELDAYLRTARRRRRRFKLRIRTYLDSGAHYFEVKTVGPRGTTVKQRIPYDGDLWRLSPEARAYTDEVLSGAGIDTGGFRFVPTLVTSYRRTTLFLPLSDSRVTVDTGLTWTLPDGTGLRTPDRAVVETKSGRAGSEADRLLWSLGHRPLAVSKYGTGLAALRPELPAHRWLPVLRRHFPTAPHAHQGSPA
;
A
#
# COMPACT_ATOMS: atom_id res chain seq x y z
N MET A 1 -10.53 14.26 -5.93
CA MET A 1 -11.45 13.12 -6.17
C MET A 1 -11.21 12.08 -5.09
N THR A 2 -12.21 11.86 -4.24
CA THR A 2 -12.23 10.80 -3.24
C THR A 2 -12.46 9.45 -3.93
N ALA A 3 -11.81 8.38 -3.45
CA ALA A 3 -12.11 7.03 -3.91
C ALA A 3 -13.49 6.62 -3.38
N SER A 4 -14.38 6.12 -4.25
CA SER A 4 -15.69 5.59 -3.87
C SER A 4 -15.61 4.10 -3.53
N ALA A 5 -16.55 3.60 -2.72
CA ALA A 5 -16.66 2.17 -2.42
C ALA A 5 -16.98 1.39 -3.69
N SER A 6 -16.49 0.15 -3.78
CA SER A 6 -16.86 -0.73 -4.89
C SER A 6 -18.27 -1.30 -4.63
N PRO A 7 -19.30 -0.97 -5.43
CA PRO A 7 -20.66 -1.44 -5.21
C PRO A 7 -20.77 -2.97 -5.31
N ALA A 8 -19.90 -3.60 -6.11
CA ALA A 8 -19.86 -5.05 -6.26
C ALA A 8 -19.43 -5.80 -4.99
N LEU A 9 -18.72 -5.14 -4.07
CA LEU A 9 -18.24 -5.75 -2.83
C LEU A 9 -19.18 -5.56 -1.65
N ALA A 10 -19.98 -4.49 -1.66
CA ALA A 10 -20.75 -4.07 -0.49
C ALA A 10 -21.71 -5.15 0.04
N PRO A 11 -22.49 -5.88 -0.79
CA PRO A 11 -23.41 -6.90 -0.28
C PRO A 11 -22.69 -8.06 0.43
N MET A 12 -21.60 -8.56 -0.18
CA MET A 12 -20.83 -9.68 0.38
C MET A 12 -20.12 -9.28 1.67
N VAL A 13 -19.49 -8.12 1.68
CA VAL A 13 -18.81 -7.59 2.86
C VAL A 13 -19.82 -7.30 3.98
N GLY A 14 -21.04 -6.87 3.65
CA GLY A 14 -22.14 -6.67 4.59
C GLY A 14 -22.65 -7.95 5.27
N ALA A 15 -22.52 -9.10 4.61
CA ALA A 15 -22.95 -10.39 5.17
C ALA A 15 -21.92 -11.02 6.13
N LEU A 16 -20.65 -10.58 6.09
CA LEU A 16 -19.61 -11.14 6.95
C LEU A 16 -19.80 -10.75 8.43
N ARG A 17 -19.38 -11.64 9.34
CA ARG A 17 -19.38 -11.33 10.79
C ARG A 17 -18.37 -10.21 11.08
N PRO A 18 -18.69 -9.22 11.93
CA PRO A 18 -17.76 -8.14 12.25
C PRO A 18 -16.64 -8.60 13.19
N ILE A 19 -15.50 -7.94 13.14
CA ILE A 19 -14.42 -7.97 14.14
C ILE A 19 -14.01 -6.53 14.47
N GLY A 20 -13.84 -6.22 15.76
CA GLY A 20 -13.38 -4.89 16.19
C GLY A 20 -11.88 -4.67 15.90
N LEU A 21 -11.43 -3.42 15.91
CA LEU A 21 -10.01 -3.10 15.65
C LEU A 21 -9.07 -3.71 16.69
N ASP A 22 -9.42 -3.60 17.97
CA ASP A 22 -8.58 -4.09 19.07
C ASP A 22 -8.44 -5.61 19.02
N GLU A 23 -9.57 -6.33 18.86
CA GLU A 23 -9.58 -7.79 18.68
C GLU A 23 -8.79 -8.20 17.44
N LEU A 24 -8.94 -7.50 16.31
CA LEU A 24 -8.19 -7.77 15.09
C LEU A 24 -6.68 -7.61 15.31
N VAL A 25 -6.26 -6.58 16.04
CA VAL A 25 -4.84 -6.31 16.31
C VAL A 25 -4.28 -7.36 17.24
N GLU A 26 -5.00 -7.72 18.30
CA GLU A 26 -4.62 -8.76 19.26
C GLU A 26 -4.42 -10.10 18.55
N ARG A 27 -5.42 -10.55 17.78
CA ARG A 27 -5.41 -11.87 17.12
C ARG A 27 -4.48 -11.96 15.93
N ALA A 28 -4.40 -10.91 15.09
CA ALA A 28 -3.59 -10.93 13.87
C ALA A 28 -2.16 -10.37 14.07
N SER A 29 -1.63 -10.45 15.30
CA SER A 29 -0.33 -9.91 15.71
C SER A 29 0.86 -10.84 15.42
N LEU A 30 0.76 -11.74 14.43
CA LEU A 30 1.80 -12.73 14.09
C LEU A 30 3.23 -12.14 14.16
N LEU A 31 4.06 -12.71 15.03
CA LEU A 31 5.44 -12.27 15.28
C LEU A 31 6.32 -12.34 14.03
N THR A 32 6.12 -13.38 13.20
CA THR A 32 6.84 -13.56 11.92
C THR A 32 5.83 -13.72 10.79
N ARG A 33 5.62 -12.66 10.00
CA ARG A 33 4.71 -12.65 8.85
C ARG A 33 5.40 -12.32 7.54
N LEU A 34 4.86 -12.85 6.45
CA LEU A 34 5.18 -12.49 5.08
C LEU A 34 4.02 -11.72 4.47
N ASP A 35 4.34 -10.56 3.89
CA ASP A 35 3.36 -9.73 3.20
C ASP A 35 3.39 -10.11 1.72
N ARG A 36 2.31 -10.73 1.22
CA ARG A 36 2.14 -11.02 -0.21
C ARG A 36 1.11 -10.08 -0.77
N LYS A 37 1.35 -9.59 -1.99
CA LYS A 37 0.50 -8.62 -2.64
C LYS A 37 0.11 -9.09 -4.01
N TYR A 38 -1.13 -8.85 -4.35
CA TYR A 38 -1.76 -9.28 -5.58
C TYR A 38 -2.45 -8.05 -6.19
N MET A 39 -2.66 -8.08 -7.50
CA MET A 39 -3.49 -7.11 -8.17
C MET A 39 -4.52 -7.87 -8.99
N LEU A 40 -5.79 -7.77 -8.58
CA LEU A 40 -6.89 -8.55 -9.13
C LEU A 40 -7.85 -7.64 -9.90
N PRO A 41 -8.53 -8.16 -10.94
CA PRO A 41 -9.79 -7.61 -11.41
C PRO A 41 -10.83 -7.51 -10.28
N ILE A 42 -11.64 -6.44 -10.25
CA ILE A 42 -12.62 -6.26 -9.16
C ILE A 42 -13.74 -7.30 -9.20
N ASP A 43 -14.13 -7.75 -10.38
CA ASP A 43 -15.14 -8.78 -10.65
C ASP A 43 -14.74 -10.17 -10.13
N GLU A 44 -13.46 -10.42 -9.88
CA GLU A 44 -12.99 -11.67 -9.26
C GLU A 44 -13.01 -11.62 -7.72
N LEU A 45 -13.14 -10.45 -7.11
CA LEU A 45 -13.13 -10.32 -5.65
C LEU A 45 -14.29 -11.04 -4.95
N PRO A 46 -15.54 -11.05 -5.49
CA PRO A 46 -16.61 -11.88 -4.95
C PRO A 46 -16.20 -13.35 -4.78
N LEU A 47 -15.60 -13.94 -5.82
CA LEU A 47 -15.13 -15.33 -5.77
C LEU A 47 -14.07 -15.54 -4.69
N VAL A 48 -13.10 -14.62 -4.58
CA VAL A 48 -12.04 -14.71 -3.57
C VAL A 48 -12.59 -14.55 -2.15
N ILE A 49 -13.45 -13.57 -1.92
CA ILE A 49 -14.01 -13.28 -0.58
C ILE A 49 -15.00 -14.37 -0.16
N GLY A 50 -15.80 -14.91 -1.09
CA GLY A 50 -16.70 -16.02 -0.81
C GLY A 50 -15.96 -17.35 -0.57
N GLY A 51 -14.81 -17.55 -1.24
CA GLY A 51 -14.07 -18.82 -1.17
C GLY A 51 -13.10 -18.97 0.00
N VAL A 52 -12.83 -17.92 0.79
CA VAL A 52 -11.88 -17.98 1.91
C VAL A 52 -12.42 -18.68 3.15
N GLY A 53 -13.72 -18.98 3.19
CA GLY A 53 -14.36 -19.77 4.25
C GLY A 53 -15.41 -19.01 5.03
N GLU A 54 -16.29 -19.76 5.71
CA GLU A 54 -17.47 -19.23 6.41
C GLU A 54 -17.12 -18.42 7.66
N ASP A 55 -15.95 -18.68 8.27
CA ASP A 55 -15.56 -18.04 9.51
C ASP A 55 -14.92 -16.66 9.35
N VAL A 56 -14.70 -16.20 8.11
CA VAL A 56 -14.06 -14.93 7.82
C VAL A 56 -14.83 -13.77 8.45
N ARG A 57 -14.09 -12.86 9.07
CA ARG A 57 -14.65 -11.67 9.73
C ARG A 57 -14.17 -10.41 9.04
N VAL A 58 -15.00 -9.37 9.00
CA VAL A 58 -14.66 -8.06 8.45
C VAL A 58 -14.43 -7.05 9.57
N LEU A 59 -13.39 -6.23 9.45
CA LEU A 59 -13.18 -5.11 10.35
C LEU A 59 -14.37 -4.16 10.27
N GLU A 60 -15.01 -3.92 11.40
CA GLU A 60 -16.07 -2.93 11.54
C GLU A 60 -15.71 -1.92 12.63
N MET A 61 -15.88 -0.64 12.34
CA MET A 61 -15.67 0.45 13.29
C MET A 61 -16.78 1.48 13.09
N ALA A 62 -17.54 1.79 14.15
CA ALA A 62 -18.67 2.71 14.09
C ALA A 62 -19.67 2.40 12.96
N GLY A 63 -19.95 1.11 12.71
CA GLY A 63 -20.86 0.64 11.67
C GLY A 63 -20.27 0.62 10.24
N GLU A 64 -19.07 1.18 10.05
CA GLU A 64 -18.39 1.20 8.75
C GLU A 64 -17.48 -0.02 8.56
N ARG A 65 -17.43 -0.56 7.34
CA ARG A 65 -16.63 -1.76 6.96
C ARG A 65 -15.63 -1.51 5.84
N ASP A 66 -15.69 -0.33 5.23
CA ASP A 66 -14.83 0.09 4.15
C ASP A 66 -14.34 1.50 4.44
N PHE A 67 -13.03 1.70 4.48
CA PHE A 67 -12.44 2.92 5.03
C PHE A 67 -11.62 3.66 3.98
N GLY A 68 -11.78 4.98 3.90
CA GLY A 68 -11.06 5.87 3.01
C GLY A 68 -9.65 6.20 3.51
N TYR A 69 -8.67 6.09 2.62
CA TYR A 69 -7.28 6.45 2.89
C TYR A 69 -6.79 7.43 1.85
N ARG A 70 -6.03 8.43 2.32
CA ARG A 70 -5.17 9.27 1.48
C ARG A 70 -3.75 9.23 2.02
N SER A 71 -2.75 9.25 1.16
CA SER A 71 -1.35 9.34 1.58
C SER A 71 -0.60 10.29 0.66
N VAL A 72 0.07 11.29 1.24
CA VAL A 72 1.06 12.13 0.58
C VAL A 72 2.43 11.52 0.84
N TYR A 73 3.08 11.01 -0.19
CA TYR A 73 4.43 10.49 -0.12
C TYR A 73 5.46 11.60 -0.25
N TYR A 74 6.53 11.46 0.52
CA TYR A 74 7.66 12.37 0.50
C TYR A 74 8.93 11.63 0.05
N ASP A 75 9.77 12.34 -0.70
CA ASP A 75 11.08 11.88 -1.16
C ASP A 75 12.00 13.08 -1.37
N THR A 76 13.26 12.85 -1.71
CA THR A 76 14.13 13.92 -2.21
C THR A 76 13.69 14.36 -3.60
N PRO A 77 14.02 15.59 -4.06
CA PRO A 77 13.80 16.00 -5.46
C PRO A 77 14.40 15.00 -6.46
N GLU A 78 15.52 14.36 -6.11
CA GLU A 78 16.23 13.34 -6.89
C GLU A 78 15.61 11.93 -6.75
N LEU A 79 14.56 11.78 -5.96
CA LEU A 79 13.83 10.54 -5.71
C LEU A 79 14.68 9.39 -5.11
N ASP A 80 15.49 9.70 -4.10
CA ASP A 80 16.35 8.74 -3.41
C ASP A 80 15.60 7.48 -2.94
N ALA A 81 14.45 7.63 -2.29
CA ALA A 81 13.68 6.52 -1.74
C ALA A 81 13.14 5.62 -2.85
N TYR A 82 12.63 6.22 -3.94
CA TYR A 82 12.24 5.49 -5.15
C TYR A 82 13.42 4.76 -5.76
N LEU A 83 14.52 5.44 -6.07
CA LEU A 83 15.68 4.89 -6.78
C LEU A 83 16.35 3.77 -5.99
N ARG A 84 16.47 3.90 -4.66
CA ARG A 84 16.96 2.84 -3.78
C ARG A 84 16.07 1.60 -3.84
N THR A 85 14.75 1.78 -3.95
CA THR A 85 13.79 0.68 -4.07
C THR A 85 13.85 0.03 -5.45
N ALA A 86 13.88 0.83 -6.52
CA ALA A 86 14.00 0.38 -7.90
C ALA A 86 15.27 -0.45 -8.05
N ARG A 87 16.42 0.08 -7.61
CA ARG A 87 17.75 -0.56 -7.69
C ARG A 87 18.01 -1.61 -6.60
N ARG A 88 16.98 -2.02 -5.85
CA ARG A 88 17.04 -3.06 -4.81
C ARG A 88 18.15 -2.86 -3.76
N ARG A 89 18.52 -1.60 -3.47
CA ARG A 89 19.57 -1.27 -2.49
C ARG A 89 19.19 -1.82 -1.11
N ARG A 90 20.17 -2.26 -0.30
CA ARG A 90 19.90 -2.89 1.01
C ARG A 90 19.14 -1.95 1.95
N ARG A 91 19.62 -0.71 2.09
CA ARG A 91 19.01 0.33 2.92
C ARG A 91 18.02 1.14 2.09
N ARG A 92 16.73 1.00 2.42
CA ARG A 92 15.61 1.68 1.73
C ARG A 92 14.69 2.25 2.78
N PHE A 93 14.01 3.32 2.38
CA PHE A 93 13.01 3.96 3.20
C PHE A 93 11.80 4.37 2.37
N LYS A 94 10.70 4.73 3.03
CA LYS A 94 9.54 5.42 2.46
C LYS A 94 8.98 6.34 3.54
N LEU A 95 8.65 7.55 3.15
CA LEU A 95 8.03 8.55 4.02
C LEU A 95 6.64 8.86 3.47
N ARG A 96 5.67 9.02 4.36
CA ARG A 96 4.35 9.51 3.98
C ARG A 96 3.61 10.11 5.15
N ILE A 97 2.80 11.12 4.87
CA ILE A 97 1.71 11.51 5.75
C ILE A 97 0.47 10.77 5.26
N ARG A 98 -0.19 10.06 6.16
CA ARG A 98 -1.40 9.28 5.88
C ARG A 98 -2.59 9.86 6.62
N THR A 99 -3.63 10.16 5.87
CA THR A 99 -4.95 10.53 6.38
C THR A 99 -5.88 9.33 6.35
N TYR A 100 -6.52 9.07 7.47
CA TYR A 100 -7.66 8.17 7.62
C TYR A 100 -8.90 9.04 7.43
N LEU A 101 -9.55 8.94 6.27
CA LEU A 101 -10.55 9.92 5.84
C LEU A 101 -11.80 9.89 6.72
N ASP A 102 -12.20 8.71 7.20
CA ASP A 102 -13.43 8.55 7.99
C ASP A 102 -13.26 9.03 9.43
N SER A 103 -12.04 8.98 9.99
CA SER A 103 -11.76 9.50 11.34
C SER A 103 -11.13 10.90 11.36
N GLY A 104 -10.72 11.41 10.21
CA GLY A 104 -9.91 12.63 10.09
C GLY A 104 -8.47 12.49 10.60
N ALA A 105 -8.10 11.38 11.24
CA ALA A 105 -6.79 11.24 11.87
C ALA A 105 -5.64 11.23 10.84
N HIS A 106 -4.51 11.79 11.26
CA HIS A 106 -3.31 11.93 10.43
C HIS A 106 -2.11 11.33 11.16
N TYR A 107 -1.30 10.58 10.42
CA TYR A 107 -0.07 10.03 10.93
C TYR A 107 1.06 10.23 9.93
N PHE A 108 2.19 10.73 10.41
CA PHE A 108 3.44 10.65 9.66
C PHE A 108 4.04 9.26 9.86
N GLU A 109 4.29 8.55 8.77
CA GLU A 109 4.78 7.18 8.78
C GLU A 109 6.13 7.07 8.09
N VAL A 110 7.09 6.49 8.80
CA VAL A 110 8.42 6.16 8.30
C VAL A 110 8.52 4.65 8.19
N LYS A 111 8.87 4.16 7.00
CA LYS A 111 9.09 2.73 6.75
C LYS A 111 10.53 2.52 6.32
N THR A 112 11.30 1.74 7.07
CA THR A 112 12.67 1.35 6.72
C THR A 112 12.76 -0.15 6.46
N VAL A 113 13.77 -0.54 5.67
CA VAL A 113 14.20 -1.93 5.56
C VAL A 113 15.55 -2.07 6.24
N GLY A 114 15.58 -2.82 7.35
CA GLY A 114 16.74 -3.09 8.17
C GLY A 114 17.62 -4.23 7.63
N PRO A 115 18.69 -4.58 8.39
CA PRO A 115 19.52 -5.74 8.12
C PRO A 115 18.70 -7.03 8.00
N ARG A 116 19.14 -7.98 7.18
CA ARG A 116 18.43 -9.26 6.91
C ARG A 116 17.03 -9.09 6.30
N GLY A 117 16.70 -7.90 5.79
CA GLY A 117 15.44 -7.64 5.08
C GLY A 117 14.24 -7.39 6.01
N THR A 118 14.47 -7.24 7.32
CA THR A 118 13.41 -6.89 8.27
C THR A 118 12.82 -5.53 7.89
N THR A 119 11.51 -5.40 8.00
CA THR A 119 10.81 -4.17 7.66
C THR A 119 10.27 -3.55 8.93
N VAL A 120 10.72 -2.34 9.24
CA VAL A 120 10.24 -1.59 10.40
C VAL A 120 9.34 -0.48 9.89
N LYS A 121 8.15 -0.37 10.48
CA LYS A 121 7.22 0.73 10.23
C LYS A 121 6.98 1.42 11.57
N GLN A 122 7.32 2.69 11.63
CA GLN A 122 7.03 3.54 12.77
C GLN A 122 6.14 4.71 12.33
N ARG A 123 5.43 5.30 13.27
CA ARG A 123 4.54 6.43 13.01
C ARG A 123 4.41 7.32 14.24
N ILE A 124 4.13 8.59 13.99
CA ILE A 124 3.72 9.58 14.98
C ILE A 124 2.42 10.26 14.51
N PRO A 125 1.57 10.78 15.41
CA PRO A 125 0.49 11.70 15.04
C PRO A 125 1.03 12.87 14.21
N TYR A 126 0.18 13.49 13.40
CA TYR A 126 0.63 14.59 12.54
C TYR A 126 -0.45 15.64 12.33
N ASP A 127 -0.30 16.79 12.97
CA ASP A 127 -1.31 17.87 12.93
C ASP A 127 -0.89 19.05 12.02
N GLY A 128 0.20 18.90 11.26
CA GLY A 128 0.73 19.92 10.36
C GLY A 128 0.12 19.95 8.96
N ASP A 129 0.62 20.84 8.10
CA ASP A 129 0.28 20.88 6.67
C ASP A 129 0.68 19.55 5.99
N LEU A 130 -0.27 18.91 5.30
CA LEU A 130 -0.08 17.64 4.60
C LEU A 130 0.86 17.73 3.38
N TRP A 131 1.23 18.94 2.95
CA TRP A 131 2.12 19.22 1.82
C TRP A 131 3.49 19.76 2.24
N ARG A 132 3.72 19.95 3.54
CA ARG A 132 5.01 20.40 4.08
C ARG A 132 5.39 19.53 5.25
N LEU A 133 6.59 18.98 5.25
CA LEU A 133 7.04 18.19 6.38
C LEU A 133 7.34 19.12 7.57
N SER A 134 6.66 18.93 8.70
CA SER A 134 6.91 19.72 9.92
C SER A 134 8.34 19.51 10.43
N PRO A 135 8.89 20.45 11.22
CA PRO A 135 10.19 20.27 11.87
C PRO A 135 10.27 19.02 12.75
N GLU A 136 9.19 18.69 13.46
CA GLU A 136 9.09 17.47 14.27
C GLU A 136 9.16 16.20 13.41
N ALA A 137 8.36 16.12 12.33
CA ALA A 137 8.39 14.98 11.43
C ALA A 137 9.73 14.87 10.69
N ARG A 138 10.40 16.00 10.44
CA ARG A 138 11.77 16.03 9.92
C ARG A 138 12.76 15.42 10.93
N ALA A 139 12.76 15.90 12.17
CA ALA A 139 13.64 15.36 13.21
C ALA A 139 13.41 13.85 13.44
N TYR A 140 12.14 13.44 13.48
CA TYR A 140 11.77 12.03 13.58
C TYR A 140 12.26 11.19 12.39
N THR A 141 12.23 11.75 11.18
CA THR A 141 12.79 11.09 10.00
C THR A 141 14.29 10.90 10.14
N ASP A 142 15.03 11.94 10.54
CA ASP A 142 16.47 11.88 10.70
C ASP A 142 16.88 10.83 11.74
N GLU A 143 16.17 10.75 12.87
CA GLU A 143 16.37 9.72 13.89
C GLU A 143 16.15 8.30 13.35
N VAL A 144 14.98 8.04 12.76
CA VAL A 144 14.60 6.70 12.27
C VAL A 144 15.51 6.25 11.12
N LEU A 145 15.88 7.16 10.23
CA LEU A 145 16.76 6.85 9.10
C LEU A 145 18.21 6.65 9.54
N SER A 146 18.71 7.46 10.46
CA SER A 146 20.03 7.29 11.07
C SER A 146 20.15 5.93 11.77
N GLY A 147 19.15 5.52 12.54
CA GLY A 147 19.09 4.19 13.17
C GLY A 147 19.07 3.04 12.16
N ALA A 148 18.59 3.27 10.93
CA ALA A 148 18.65 2.31 9.82
C ALA A 148 19.99 2.39 9.03
N GLY A 149 20.90 3.26 9.42
CA GLY A 149 22.18 3.54 8.77
C GLY A 149 22.05 4.32 7.46
N ILE A 150 21.00 5.13 7.31
CA ILE A 150 20.78 5.99 6.16
C ILE A 150 21.11 7.41 6.61
N ASP A 151 22.18 7.95 6.05
CA ASP A 151 22.53 9.36 6.25
C ASP A 151 21.54 10.24 5.47
N THR A 152 20.93 11.17 6.18
CA THR A 152 19.99 12.16 5.66
C THR A 152 20.63 13.54 5.50
N GLY A 153 21.94 13.65 5.73
CA GLY A 153 22.74 14.85 5.47
C GLY A 153 22.48 15.38 4.05
N GLY A 154 21.99 16.62 3.98
CA GLY A 154 21.65 17.26 2.70
C GLY A 154 20.30 16.85 2.09
N PHE A 155 19.58 15.89 2.65
CA PHE A 155 18.24 15.56 2.16
C PHE A 155 17.25 16.68 2.46
N ARG A 156 16.52 17.07 1.43
CA ARG A 156 15.31 17.88 1.52
C ARG A 156 14.14 17.01 1.09
N PHE A 157 13.14 16.84 1.95
CA PHE A 157 11.97 16.05 1.61
C PHE A 157 10.86 16.94 1.05
N VAL A 158 10.34 16.58 -0.11
CA VAL A 158 9.22 17.24 -0.80
C VAL A 158 8.12 16.24 -1.12
N PRO A 159 6.86 16.66 -1.24
CA PRO A 159 5.79 15.80 -1.72
C PRO A 159 6.07 15.32 -3.16
N THR A 160 5.93 14.02 -3.41
CA THR A 160 6.22 13.43 -4.74
C THR A 160 5.08 12.63 -5.34
N LEU A 161 4.14 12.16 -4.52
CA LEU A 161 3.00 11.38 -5.00
C LEU A 161 1.87 11.40 -3.98
N VAL A 162 0.65 11.65 -4.43
CA VAL A 162 -0.56 11.43 -3.63
C VAL A 162 -1.22 10.14 -4.08
N THR A 163 -1.66 9.32 -3.12
CA THR A 163 -2.47 8.13 -3.41
C THR A 163 -3.73 8.13 -2.57
N SER A 164 -4.87 7.79 -3.17
CA SER A 164 -6.12 7.56 -2.45
C SER A 164 -6.74 6.22 -2.83
N TYR A 165 -7.43 5.58 -1.88
CA TYR A 165 -8.09 4.28 -2.06
C TYR A 165 -9.09 4.07 -0.92
N ARG A 166 -10.00 3.10 -1.08
CA ARG A 166 -10.80 2.55 0.03
C ARG A 166 -10.33 1.15 0.38
N ARG A 167 -10.47 0.75 1.64
CA ARG A 167 -9.96 -0.52 2.16
C ARG A 167 -11.00 -1.23 2.99
N THR A 168 -11.29 -2.46 2.56
CA THR A 168 -11.87 -3.50 3.41
C THR A 168 -10.76 -4.33 4.04
N THR A 169 -10.92 -4.70 5.30
CA THR A 169 -9.96 -5.54 6.03
C THR A 169 -10.67 -6.79 6.53
N LEU A 170 -10.13 -7.95 6.21
CA LEU A 170 -10.67 -9.25 6.58
C LEU A 170 -9.72 -9.95 7.56
N PHE A 171 -10.27 -10.55 8.60
CA PHE A 171 -9.61 -11.48 9.49
C PHE A 171 -9.95 -12.91 9.09
N LEU A 172 -8.92 -13.76 9.13
CA LEU A 172 -8.93 -15.15 8.69
C LEU A 172 -8.61 -16.02 9.91
N PRO A 173 -9.63 -16.52 10.63
CA PRO A 173 -9.42 -17.18 11.92
C PRO A 173 -8.62 -18.48 11.84
N LEU A 174 -8.69 -19.22 10.74
CA LEU A 174 -8.01 -20.51 10.60
C LEU A 174 -6.48 -20.38 10.61
N SER A 175 -5.96 -19.22 10.22
CA SER A 175 -4.53 -18.96 10.12
C SER A 175 -4.07 -17.77 10.96
N ASP A 176 -4.95 -17.21 11.79
CA ASP A 176 -4.79 -15.94 12.50
C ASP A 176 -4.15 -14.86 11.61
N SER A 177 -4.62 -14.79 10.36
CA SER A 177 -4.06 -13.92 9.34
C SER A 177 -5.02 -12.80 8.95
N ARG A 178 -4.50 -11.84 8.19
CA ARG A 178 -5.28 -10.69 7.72
C ARG A 178 -5.13 -10.49 6.23
N VAL A 179 -6.24 -10.16 5.59
CA VAL A 179 -6.29 -9.68 4.21
C VAL A 179 -6.76 -8.24 4.19
N THR A 180 -6.14 -7.41 3.36
CA THR A 180 -6.67 -6.09 3.04
C THR A 180 -6.94 -6.01 1.55
N VAL A 181 -8.13 -5.54 1.19
CA VAL A 181 -8.56 -5.32 -0.20
C VAL A 181 -8.66 -3.82 -0.40
N ASP A 182 -7.77 -3.27 -1.23
CA ASP A 182 -7.79 -1.86 -1.59
C ASP A 182 -8.46 -1.67 -2.95
N THR A 183 -9.49 -0.84 -3.03
CA THR A 183 -10.22 -0.51 -4.27
C THR A 183 -10.22 0.99 -4.53
N GLY A 184 -10.65 1.40 -5.73
CA GLY A 184 -10.71 2.81 -6.12
C GLY A 184 -9.34 3.49 -6.08
N LEU A 185 -8.27 2.75 -6.41
CA LEU A 185 -6.91 3.27 -6.32
C LEU A 185 -6.69 4.41 -7.31
N THR A 186 -6.15 5.50 -6.79
CA THR A 186 -5.76 6.69 -7.55
C THR A 186 -4.36 7.12 -7.17
N TRP A 187 -3.67 7.71 -8.13
CA TRP A 187 -2.35 8.29 -8.01
C TRP A 187 -2.33 9.67 -8.66
N THR A 188 -1.68 10.64 -8.03
CA THR A 188 -1.60 12.01 -8.55
C THR A 188 -0.23 12.59 -8.22
N LEU A 189 0.48 13.08 -9.25
CA LEU A 189 1.70 13.86 -9.10
C LEU A 189 1.40 15.27 -8.57
N PRO A 190 2.40 16.00 -8.03
CA PRO A 190 2.20 17.37 -7.55
C PRO A 190 1.68 18.35 -8.61
N ASP A 191 1.97 18.11 -9.89
CA ASP A 191 1.50 18.91 -11.03
C ASP A 191 0.04 18.61 -11.45
N GLY A 192 -0.62 17.67 -10.78
CA GLY A 192 -1.99 17.24 -11.08
C GLY A 192 -2.11 16.06 -12.04
N THR A 193 -1.01 15.62 -12.67
CA THR A 193 -1.00 14.44 -13.55
C THR A 193 -1.46 13.21 -12.77
N GLY A 194 -2.48 12.52 -13.26
CA GLY A 194 -3.20 11.51 -12.50
C GLY A 194 -3.37 10.18 -13.23
N LEU A 195 -3.48 9.12 -12.44
CA LEU A 195 -3.75 7.75 -12.89
C LEU A 195 -4.77 7.10 -11.96
N ARG A 196 -5.63 6.25 -12.52
CA ARG A 196 -6.62 5.48 -11.78
C ARG A 196 -6.66 4.05 -12.31
N THR A 197 -7.02 3.12 -11.44
CA THR A 197 -7.27 1.73 -11.83
C THR A 197 -8.62 1.29 -11.26
N PRO A 198 -9.74 1.79 -11.83
CA PRO A 198 -11.08 1.54 -11.28
C PRO A 198 -11.43 0.05 -11.30
N ASP A 199 -10.95 -0.72 -12.28
CA ASP A 199 -11.29 -2.14 -12.45
C ASP A 199 -10.27 -3.08 -11.80
N ARG A 200 -9.43 -2.55 -10.90
CA ARG A 200 -8.39 -3.31 -10.21
C ARG A 200 -8.42 -3.05 -8.72
N ALA A 201 -8.14 -4.11 -7.97
CA ALA A 201 -7.92 -4.05 -6.53
C ALA A 201 -6.51 -4.53 -6.20
N VAL A 202 -5.92 -3.93 -5.16
CA VAL A 202 -4.70 -4.46 -4.55
C VAL A 202 -5.11 -5.26 -3.32
N VAL A 203 -4.85 -6.56 -3.36
CA VAL A 203 -5.07 -7.46 -2.23
C VAL A 203 -3.73 -7.75 -1.56
N GLU A 204 -3.67 -7.58 -0.25
CA GLU A 204 -2.48 -7.85 0.56
C GLU A 204 -2.83 -8.87 1.64
N THR A 205 -2.18 -10.03 1.63
CA THR A 205 -2.25 -11.05 2.68
C THR A 205 -1.07 -10.86 3.64
N LYS A 206 -1.34 -11.05 4.93
CA LYS A 206 -0.35 -10.99 6.02
C LYS A 206 -0.45 -12.28 6.80
N SER A 207 0.37 -13.25 6.42
CA SER A 207 0.28 -14.63 6.90
C SER A 207 1.68 -15.20 7.18
N GLY A 208 1.74 -16.39 7.77
CA GLY A 208 2.99 -17.13 7.96
C GLY A 208 3.64 -17.59 6.64
N ARG A 209 4.79 -18.27 6.76
CA ARG A 209 5.55 -18.77 5.60
C ARG A 209 4.75 -19.75 4.73
N ALA A 210 3.90 -20.58 5.34
CA ALA A 210 3.04 -21.53 4.65
C ALA A 210 1.89 -20.89 3.83
N GLY A 211 1.64 -19.59 4.01
CA GLY A 211 0.48 -18.91 3.43
C GLY A 211 -0.81 -19.17 4.22
N SER A 212 -1.78 -18.28 4.07
CA SER A 212 -3.14 -18.45 4.60
C SER A 212 -4.04 -19.20 3.62
N GLU A 213 -5.25 -19.54 4.05
CA GLU A 213 -6.34 -20.03 3.20
C GLU A 213 -6.62 -19.06 2.03
N ALA A 214 -6.54 -17.75 2.25
CA ALA A 214 -6.63 -16.76 1.18
C ALA A 214 -5.46 -16.84 0.19
N ASP A 215 -4.24 -17.07 0.66
CA ASP A 215 -3.10 -17.27 -0.24
C ASP A 215 -3.30 -18.50 -1.12
N ARG A 216 -3.73 -19.64 -0.55
CA ARG A 216 -3.94 -20.88 -1.31
C ARG A 216 -5.05 -20.73 -2.34
N LEU A 217 -6.16 -20.08 -2.00
CA LEU A 217 -7.25 -19.78 -2.93
C LEU A 217 -6.78 -18.88 -4.08
N LEU A 218 -6.07 -17.80 -3.76
CA LEU A 218 -5.50 -16.93 -4.80
C LEU A 218 -4.57 -17.74 -5.73
N TRP A 219 -3.79 -18.67 -5.18
CA TRP A 219 -2.90 -19.49 -5.99
C TRP A 219 -3.64 -20.51 -6.86
N SER A 220 -4.73 -21.12 -6.39
CA SER A 220 -5.55 -22.04 -7.19
C SER A 220 -6.26 -21.32 -8.34
N LEU A 221 -6.63 -20.05 -8.13
CA LEU A 221 -7.21 -19.17 -9.16
C LEU A 221 -6.16 -18.56 -10.12
N GLY A 222 -4.89 -18.97 -10.02
CA GLY A 222 -3.82 -18.50 -10.91
C GLY A 222 -3.19 -17.15 -10.54
N HIS A 223 -3.61 -16.52 -9.44
CA HIS A 223 -2.97 -15.31 -8.94
C HIS A 223 -1.66 -15.64 -8.24
N ARG A 224 -0.63 -14.83 -8.47
CA ARG A 224 0.68 -14.98 -7.83
C ARG A 224 1.13 -13.67 -7.21
N PRO A 225 1.92 -13.69 -6.12
CA PRO A 225 2.41 -12.47 -5.51
C PRO A 225 3.23 -11.62 -6.49
N LEU A 226 2.98 -10.31 -6.47
CA LEU A 226 3.59 -9.31 -7.31
C LEU A 226 4.37 -8.28 -6.48
N ALA A 227 5.39 -7.68 -7.10
CA ALA A 227 6.15 -6.59 -6.50
C ALA A 227 5.40 -5.25 -6.52
N VAL A 228 4.13 -5.20 -6.14
CA VAL A 228 3.31 -3.97 -6.17
C VAL A 228 3.53 -3.11 -4.93
N SER A 229 3.74 -1.81 -5.14
CA SER A 229 3.70 -0.83 -4.05
C SER A 229 3.06 0.46 -4.52
N LYS A 230 2.12 1.00 -3.74
CA LYS A 230 1.42 2.25 -4.09
C LYS A 230 2.38 3.37 -4.48
N TYR A 231 3.49 3.54 -3.76
CA TYR A 231 4.50 4.54 -4.11
C TYR A 231 5.29 4.19 -5.38
N GLY A 232 6.08 3.12 -5.36
CA GLY A 232 7.03 2.82 -6.44
C GLY A 232 6.35 2.42 -7.75
N THR A 233 5.25 1.65 -7.69
CA THR A 233 4.49 1.30 -8.89
C THR A 233 3.76 2.53 -9.43
N GLY A 234 3.20 3.38 -8.56
CA GLY A 234 2.52 4.61 -8.97
C GLY A 234 3.46 5.61 -9.66
N LEU A 235 4.63 5.89 -9.07
CA LEU A 235 5.63 6.73 -9.71
C LEU A 235 6.15 6.13 -11.01
N ALA A 236 6.44 4.84 -11.05
CA ALA A 236 6.89 4.18 -12.28
C ALA A 236 5.83 4.19 -13.39
N ALA A 237 4.54 4.23 -13.03
CA ALA A 237 3.45 4.35 -13.98
C ALA A 237 3.30 5.78 -14.49
N LEU A 238 3.42 6.79 -13.62
CA LEU A 238 3.19 8.20 -13.96
C LEU A 238 4.44 8.92 -14.53
N ARG A 239 5.64 8.38 -14.30
CA ARG A 239 6.92 8.94 -14.74
C ARG A 239 7.70 7.88 -15.54
N PRO A 240 7.40 7.70 -16.84
CA PRO A 240 7.95 6.61 -17.65
C PRO A 240 9.47 6.69 -17.87
N GLU A 241 10.08 7.84 -17.65
CA GLU A 241 11.53 8.06 -17.68
C GLU A 241 12.28 7.44 -16.48
N LEU A 242 11.56 7.05 -15.42
CA LEU A 242 12.16 6.45 -14.24
C LEU A 242 12.46 4.95 -14.43
N PRO A 243 13.50 4.40 -13.77
CA PRO A 243 13.83 2.99 -13.87
C PRO A 243 12.74 2.09 -13.28
N ALA A 244 11.95 1.46 -14.16
CA ALA A 244 10.76 0.69 -13.78
C ALA A 244 10.94 -0.85 -13.80
N HIS A 245 12.13 -1.39 -14.07
CA HIS A 245 12.37 -2.84 -14.30
C HIS A 245 11.73 -3.76 -13.23
N ARG A 246 11.77 -3.35 -11.96
CA ARG A 246 11.16 -4.07 -10.83
C ARG A 246 9.63 -4.21 -10.94
N TRP A 247 8.99 -3.25 -11.59
CA TRP A 247 7.54 -3.11 -11.69
C TRP A 247 7.00 -3.38 -13.09
N LEU A 248 7.85 -3.58 -14.11
CA LEU A 248 7.42 -3.84 -15.48
C LEU A 248 6.35 -4.93 -15.61
N PRO A 249 6.42 -6.09 -14.93
CA PRO A 249 5.38 -7.10 -15.01
C PRO A 249 4.01 -6.57 -14.51
N VAL A 250 4.03 -5.77 -13.45
CA VAL A 250 2.82 -5.18 -12.87
C VAL A 250 2.26 -4.08 -13.79
N LEU A 251 3.12 -3.20 -14.28
CA LEU A 251 2.74 -2.10 -15.16
C LEU A 251 2.09 -2.61 -16.45
N ARG A 252 2.74 -3.57 -17.12
CA ARG A 252 2.24 -4.15 -18.39
C ARG A 252 0.86 -4.80 -18.25
N ARG A 253 0.59 -5.45 -17.12
CA ARG A 253 -0.66 -6.22 -16.92
C ARG A 253 -1.79 -5.40 -16.31
N HIS A 254 -1.48 -4.44 -15.45
CA HIS A 254 -2.50 -3.82 -14.58
C HIS A 254 -2.60 -2.30 -14.70
N PHE A 255 -1.73 -1.66 -15.48
CA PHE A 255 -1.72 -0.21 -15.70
C PHE A 255 -1.80 0.12 -17.19
N PRO A 256 -2.91 -0.21 -17.88
CA PRO A 256 -3.02 -0.04 -19.34
C PRO A 256 -3.01 1.43 -19.77
N THR A 257 -3.38 2.35 -18.88
CA THR A 257 -3.41 3.80 -19.11
C THR A 257 -2.14 4.52 -18.67
N ALA A 258 -1.11 3.79 -18.22
CA ALA A 258 0.16 4.41 -17.87
C ALA A 258 0.84 4.95 -19.14
N PRO A 259 1.38 6.18 -19.12
CA PRO A 259 2.17 6.70 -20.23
C PRO A 259 3.32 5.74 -20.57
N HIS A 260 3.53 5.50 -21.87
CA HIS A 260 4.66 4.73 -22.36
C HIS A 260 5.86 5.66 -22.57
N ALA A 261 7.06 5.22 -22.18
CA ALA A 261 8.27 5.90 -22.61
C ALA A 261 8.33 5.83 -24.13
N HIS A 262 8.41 6.98 -24.82
CA HIS A 262 8.82 6.97 -26.21
C HIS A 262 10.16 6.26 -26.28
N GLN A 263 10.20 5.10 -26.94
CA GLN A 263 11.44 4.43 -27.27
C GLN A 263 12.14 5.28 -28.33
N GLY A 264 12.83 6.33 -27.88
CA GLY A 264 13.88 6.95 -28.69
C GLY A 264 14.96 5.90 -28.87
N SER A 265 15.12 5.40 -30.09
CA SER A 265 16.32 4.63 -30.45
C SER A 265 17.55 5.47 -30.08
N PRO A 266 18.56 4.92 -29.39
CA PRO A 266 19.85 5.55 -29.37
C PRO A 266 20.37 5.56 -30.82
N ALA A 267 20.61 6.76 -31.34
CA ALA A 267 21.46 6.95 -32.52
C ALA A 267 22.91 6.63 -32.17
#